data_AF-A0A968LQW5-F1
#
_entry.id   AF-A0A968LQW5-F1
#
_cell.length_a   1.000
_cell.length_b   1.000
_cell.length_c   1.000
_cell.angle_alpha   90.00
_cell.angle_beta   90.00
_cell.angle_gamma   90.00
#
_symmetry.space_group_name_H-M   'P 1'
#
loop_
_entity.id
_entity.type
_entity.pdbx_description
1 polymer ?
#
loop_
_entity_poly.entity_id
_entity_poly.type
_entity_poly.pdbx_seq_one_letter_code
_entity_poly.pdbx_strand_id
1 'polypeptide(L)'
;MTVFEGTFADDPSLLRFAIIIGRFNDLVTGKLLSGCQDCLKRHGVNIDPNGTQVDYYWVPGSFEIPMLARKLAASYVYDAVICLGAVIKGQTPHFDYVSAEAAKGVAAASFQTGVPVIFGVLTTDTMQQALERAGIKSNHGWNYAQDALEMANLMRQVNRKVNNSYEDSHSVQPALPVSSGEQLPASTSDVRSQTS
;
A
#
# COMPACT_ATOMS: atom_id res chain seq x y z
N MET A 1 24.80 10.56 8.14
CA MET A 1 24.02 9.37 7.75
C MET A 1 22.56 9.66 8.08
N THR A 2 21.63 9.49 7.14
CA THR A 2 20.20 9.66 7.41
C THR A 2 19.56 8.29 7.59
N VAL A 3 18.83 8.09 8.69
CA VAL A 3 18.13 6.85 9.03
C VAL A 3 16.62 7.09 8.85
N PHE A 4 15.91 6.12 8.26
CA PHE A 4 14.46 6.14 8.10
C PHE A 4 13.89 4.90 8.76
N GLU A 5 13.03 5.09 9.75
CA GLU A 5 12.37 4.03 10.50
C GLU A 5 10.87 4.33 10.51
N GLY A 6 10.05 3.29 10.40
CA GLY A 6 8.62 3.45 10.59
C GLY A 6 8.33 3.74 12.05
N THR A 7 7.47 4.71 12.31
CA THR A 7 7.07 5.05 13.67
C THR A 7 5.56 5.02 13.82
N PHE A 8 5.10 4.83 15.06
CA PHE A 8 3.68 4.88 15.41
C PHE A 8 3.24 6.27 15.92
N ALA A 9 4.14 7.25 15.89
CA ALA A 9 3.95 8.56 16.51
C ALA A 9 3.44 9.63 15.54
N ASP A 10 3.53 9.40 14.23
CA ASP A 10 3.00 10.33 13.24
C ASP A 10 1.48 10.30 13.21
N ASP A 11 0.89 11.42 12.78
CA ASP A 11 -0.56 11.57 12.71
C ASP A 11 -1.21 10.48 11.82
N PRO A 12 -1.94 9.53 12.42
CA PRO A 12 -2.55 8.43 11.70
C PRO A 12 -3.74 8.88 10.86
N SER A 13 -4.24 10.11 11.03
CA SER A 13 -5.45 10.64 10.35
C SER A 13 -5.36 10.58 8.83
N LEU A 14 -4.14 10.62 8.29
CA LEU A 14 -3.89 10.59 6.87
C LEU A 14 -3.73 9.16 6.34
N LEU A 15 -3.54 8.15 7.19
CA LEU A 15 -3.29 6.77 6.75
C LEU A 15 -4.60 6.08 6.36
N ARG A 16 -4.54 5.35 5.25
CA ARG A 16 -5.64 4.53 4.73
C ARG A 16 -5.19 3.09 4.55
N PHE A 17 -5.99 2.16 5.06
CA PHE A 17 -5.72 0.73 5.04
C PHE A 17 -6.85 -0.01 4.33
N ALA A 18 -6.49 -1.08 3.63
CA ALA A 18 -7.45 -2.10 3.20
C ALA A 18 -7.18 -3.38 3.98
N ILE A 19 -8.21 -3.97 4.56
CA ILE A 19 -8.12 -5.26 5.24
C ILE A 19 -8.88 -6.30 4.41
N ILE A 20 -8.16 -7.28 3.88
CA ILE A 20 -8.74 -8.40 3.15
C ILE A 20 -8.88 -9.57 4.11
N ILE A 21 -10.08 -10.16 4.23
CA ILE A 21 -10.38 -11.22 5.18
C ILE A 21 -10.89 -12.45 4.45
N GLY A 22 -10.20 -13.57 4.61
CA GLY A 22 -10.70 -14.88 4.21
C GLY A 22 -11.84 -15.33 5.13
N ARG A 23 -13.00 -15.68 4.56
CA ARG A 23 -14.14 -16.23 5.31
C ARG A 23 -13.87 -17.65 5.80
N PHE A 24 -13.07 -18.42 5.09
CA PHE A 24 -12.70 -19.77 5.52
C PHE A 24 -11.91 -19.73 6.84
N ASN A 25 -12.22 -20.65 7.77
CA ASN A 25 -11.70 -20.65 9.15
C ASN A 25 -12.07 -19.38 9.96
N ASP A 26 -13.33 -18.96 9.90
CA ASP A 26 -13.89 -17.77 10.57
C ASP A 26 -13.61 -17.68 12.07
N LEU A 27 -13.61 -18.81 12.79
CA LEU A 27 -13.25 -18.89 14.22
C LEU A 27 -11.83 -18.37 14.51
N VAL A 28 -10.94 -18.42 13.51
CA VAL A 28 -9.57 -17.91 13.59
C VAL A 28 -9.50 -16.52 12.98
N THR A 29 -9.99 -16.35 11.75
CA THR A 29 -9.86 -15.07 11.01
C THR A 29 -10.64 -13.94 11.66
N GLY A 30 -11.79 -14.22 12.29
CA GLY A 30 -12.53 -13.23 13.08
C GLY A 30 -11.75 -12.73 14.29
N LYS A 31 -10.98 -13.60 14.95
CA LYS A 31 -10.13 -13.18 16.08
C LYS A 31 -8.88 -12.42 15.63
N LEU A 32 -8.29 -12.80 14.49
CA LEU A 32 -7.23 -12.02 13.85
C LEU A 32 -7.72 -10.62 13.50
N LEU A 33 -8.92 -10.51 12.91
CA LEU A 33 -9.54 -9.23 12.58
C LEU A 33 -9.74 -8.38 13.83
N SER A 34 -10.27 -8.96 14.91
CA SER A 34 -10.43 -8.25 16.18
C SER A 34 -9.09 -7.71 16.74
N GLY A 35 -8.02 -8.50 16.68
CA GLY A 35 -6.69 -8.05 17.11
C GLY A 35 -6.12 -6.94 16.23
N CYS A 36 -6.33 -7.06 14.91
CA CYS A 36 -5.94 -6.04 13.93
C CYS A 36 -6.67 -4.71 14.19
N GLN A 37 -7.98 -4.78 14.40
CA GLN A 37 -8.81 -3.61 14.71
C GLN A 37 -8.42 -2.95 16.03
N ASP A 38 -8.17 -3.73 17.09
CA ASP A 38 -7.75 -3.20 18.40
C ASP A 38 -6.40 -2.46 18.28
N CYS A 39 -5.44 -3.02 17.55
CA CYS A 39 -4.16 -2.38 17.29
C CYS A 39 -4.33 -1.06 16.53
N LEU A 40 -5.02 -1.08 15.38
CA LEU A 40 -5.25 0.13 14.58
C LEU A 40 -5.96 1.23 15.38
N LYS A 41 -7.01 0.86 16.12
CA LYS A 41 -7.78 1.79 16.95
C LYS A 41 -6.92 2.44 18.04
N ARG A 42 -6.08 1.67 18.74
CA ARG A 42 -5.20 2.20 19.80
C ARG A 42 -4.09 3.09 19.26
N HIS A 43 -3.73 2.93 17.99
CA HIS A 43 -2.82 3.81 17.28
C HIS A 43 -3.55 4.95 16.53
N GLY A 44 -4.82 5.22 16.86
CA GLY A 44 -5.55 6.40 16.40
C GLY A 44 -6.15 6.29 14.99
N VAL A 45 -6.14 5.11 14.37
CA VAL A 45 -6.82 4.88 13.09
C VAL A 45 -8.31 4.64 13.34
N ASN A 46 -9.18 5.35 12.62
CA ASN A 46 -10.62 5.12 12.67
C ASN A 46 -10.99 3.81 11.95
N ILE A 47 -11.42 2.82 12.74
CA ILE A 47 -11.82 1.49 12.26
C ILE A 47 -13.30 1.37 11.89
N ASP A 48 -14.10 2.45 11.99
CA ASP A 48 -15.52 2.46 11.64
C ASP A 48 -15.70 2.06 10.16
N PRO A 49 -16.52 1.04 9.83
CA PRO A 49 -16.82 0.66 8.46
C PRO A 49 -17.44 1.76 7.60
N ASN A 50 -18.05 2.79 8.21
CA ASN A 50 -18.57 3.97 7.50
C ASN A 50 -17.56 5.13 7.46
N GLY A 51 -16.38 4.94 8.05
CA GLY A 51 -15.27 5.88 7.99
C GLY A 51 -14.53 5.82 6.65
N THR A 52 -13.41 6.54 6.58
CA THR A 52 -12.61 6.66 5.34
C THR A 52 -11.23 6.00 5.44
N GLN A 53 -10.82 5.58 6.63
CA GLN A 53 -9.45 5.12 6.88
C GLN A 53 -9.26 3.62 6.74
N VAL A 54 -10.30 2.80 6.92
CA VAL A 54 -10.18 1.34 6.83
C VAL A 54 -11.33 0.76 6.03
N ASP A 55 -11.00 0.15 4.89
CA ASP A 55 -11.94 -0.61 4.08
C ASP A 55 -11.80 -2.11 4.34
N TYR A 56 -12.92 -2.82 4.49
CA TYR A 56 -12.95 -4.25 4.79
C TYR A 56 -13.46 -5.06 3.59
N TYR A 57 -12.63 -5.97 3.08
CA TYR A 57 -12.93 -6.79 1.93
C TYR A 57 -12.99 -8.26 2.31
N TRP A 58 -14.17 -8.87 2.17
CA TRP A 58 -14.35 -10.29 2.48
C TRP A 58 -14.22 -11.15 1.23
N VAL A 59 -13.28 -12.09 1.25
CA VAL A 59 -13.07 -13.08 0.18
C VAL A 59 -13.42 -14.49 0.65
N PRO A 60 -13.71 -15.44 -0.26
CA PRO A 60 -14.09 -16.81 0.12
C PRO A 60 -13.02 -17.52 0.96
N GLY A 61 -11.76 -17.51 0.51
CA GLY A 61 -10.64 -18.10 1.25
C GLY A 61 -9.30 -17.43 0.97
N SER A 62 -8.24 -18.01 1.54
CA SER A 62 -6.88 -17.46 1.45
C SER A 62 -6.30 -17.46 0.03
N PHE A 63 -6.87 -18.25 -0.88
CA PHE A 63 -6.39 -18.36 -2.26
C PHE A 63 -6.78 -17.14 -3.12
N GLU A 64 -7.89 -16.47 -2.78
CA GLU A 64 -8.33 -15.26 -3.50
C GLU A 64 -7.67 -13.98 -2.97
N ILE A 65 -7.08 -14.03 -1.78
CA ILE A 65 -6.43 -12.88 -1.13
C ILE A 65 -5.40 -12.20 -2.04
N PRO A 66 -4.44 -12.90 -2.68
CA PRO A 66 -3.42 -12.25 -3.50
C PRO A 66 -3.96 -11.44 -4.67
N MET A 67 -4.97 -11.98 -5.36
CA MET A 67 -5.58 -11.33 -6.51
C MET A 67 -6.19 -10.00 -6.10
N LEU A 68 -6.97 -9.99 -5.01
CA LEU A 68 -7.59 -8.77 -4.52
C LEU A 68 -6.54 -7.81 -3.93
N ALA A 69 -5.54 -8.31 -3.20
CA ALA A 69 -4.46 -7.50 -2.65
C ALA A 69 -3.74 -6.71 -3.73
N ARG A 70 -3.37 -7.35 -4.83
CA ARG A 70 -2.77 -6.68 -5.98
C ARG A 70 -3.70 -5.60 -6.55
N LYS A 71 -4.99 -5.89 -6.70
CA LYS A 71 -5.97 -4.93 -7.25
C LYS A 71 -6.09 -3.68 -6.37
N LEU A 72 -6.18 -3.87 -5.06
CA LEU A 72 -6.29 -2.75 -4.10
C LEU A 72 -4.99 -1.97 -4.01
N ALA A 73 -3.84 -2.65 -3.94
CA ALA A 73 -2.53 -2.01 -3.92
C ALA A 73 -2.27 -1.19 -5.20
N ALA A 74 -2.62 -1.72 -6.38
CA ALA A 74 -2.48 -1.01 -7.66
C ALA A 74 -3.40 0.20 -7.83
N SER A 75 -4.39 0.38 -6.94
CA SER A 75 -5.24 1.59 -6.94
C SER A 75 -4.53 2.80 -6.34
N TYR A 76 -3.45 2.59 -5.56
CA TYR A 76 -2.71 3.62 -4.82
C TYR A 76 -3.57 4.46 -3.86
N VAL A 77 -4.79 4.00 -3.52
CA VAL A 77 -5.67 4.65 -2.55
C VAL A 77 -5.25 4.33 -1.10
N TYR A 78 -4.60 3.18 -0.90
CA TYR A 78 -4.20 2.68 0.41
C TYR A 78 -2.70 2.82 0.62
N ASP A 79 -2.31 3.19 1.85
CA ASP A 79 -0.92 3.24 2.29
C ASP A 79 -0.38 1.85 2.63
N ALA A 80 -1.25 0.93 3.06
CA ALA A 80 -0.92 -0.49 3.22
C ALA A 80 -2.17 -1.37 3.08
N VAL A 81 -1.95 -2.63 2.67
CA VAL A 81 -2.99 -3.66 2.59
C VAL A 81 -2.67 -4.77 3.59
N ILE A 82 -3.62 -5.14 4.43
CA ILE A 82 -3.48 -6.19 5.45
C ILE A 82 -4.27 -7.42 4.99
N CYS A 83 -3.58 -8.53 4.77
CA CYS A 83 -4.21 -9.77 4.32
C CYS A 83 -4.40 -10.73 5.49
N LEU A 84 -5.63 -10.96 5.92
CA LEU A 84 -5.97 -11.87 7.02
C LEU A 84 -6.57 -13.17 6.51
N GLY A 85 -5.98 -14.29 6.92
CA GLY A 85 -6.47 -15.62 6.56
C GLY A 85 -5.96 -16.71 7.49
N ALA A 86 -6.48 -17.93 7.32
CA ALA A 86 -5.95 -19.10 7.99
C ALA A 86 -6.07 -20.33 7.09
N VAL A 87 -4.98 -21.04 6.91
CA VAL A 87 -4.87 -22.31 6.19
C VAL A 87 -4.36 -23.34 7.20
N ILE A 88 -5.20 -24.33 7.51
CA ILE A 88 -4.91 -25.36 8.51
C ILE A 88 -4.71 -26.68 7.77
N LYS A 89 -3.65 -27.42 8.12
CA LYS A 89 -3.28 -28.65 7.42
C LYS A 89 -4.38 -29.70 7.54
N GLY A 90 -4.78 -30.21 6.37
CA GLY A 90 -5.72 -31.32 6.23
C GLY A 90 -5.01 -32.63 5.91
N GLN A 91 -5.74 -33.56 5.31
CA GLN A 91 -5.23 -34.88 4.92
C GLN A 91 -4.58 -34.89 3.53
N THR A 92 -4.76 -33.84 2.74
CA THR A 92 -4.31 -33.77 1.35
C THR A 92 -3.26 -32.68 1.16
N PRO A 93 -2.48 -32.73 0.06
CA PRO A 93 -1.52 -31.67 -0.30
C PRO A 93 -2.14 -30.28 -0.55
N HIS A 94 -3.46 -30.14 -0.48
CA HIS A 94 -4.17 -28.87 -0.67
C HIS A 94 -3.63 -27.76 0.23
N PHE A 95 -3.21 -28.09 1.46
CA PHE A 95 -2.58 -27.15 2.37
C PHE A 95 -1.33 -26.50 1.76
N ASP A 96 -0.44 -27.31 1.18
CA ASP A 96 0.84 -26.84 0.65
C ASP A 96 0.63 -25.93 -0.57
N TYR A 97 -0.30 -26.29 -1.45
CA TYR A 97 -0.64 -25.47 -2.61
C TYR A 97 -1.28 -24.13 -2.23
N VAL A 98 -2.28 -24.15 -1.34
CA VAL A 98 -2.99 -22.91 -0.96
C VAL A 98 -2.10 -21.98 -0.15
N SER A 99 -1.36 -22.50 0.83
CA SER A 99 -0.48 -21.68 1.67
C SER A 99 0.69 -21.09 0.87
N ALA A 100 1.33 -21.88 0.00
CA ALA A 100 2.45 -21.41 -0.80
C ALA A 100 2.02 -20.37 -1.84
N GLU A 101 0.92 -20.59 -2.56
CA GLU A 101 0.45 -19.64 -3.57
C GLU A 101 -0.13 -18.36 -2.93
N ALA A 102 -0.76 -18.45 -1.76
CA ALA A 102 -1.16 -17.27 -0.99
C ALA A 102 0.07 -16.42 -0.59
N ALA A 103 1.11 -17.05 -0.05
CA ALA A 103 2.33 -16.35 0.36
C ALA A 103 3.06 -15.70 -0.83
N LYS A 104 3.30 -16.47 -1.90
CA LYS A 104 3.95 -15.97 -3.12
C LYS A 104 3.15 -14.84 -3.76
N GLY A 105 1.83 -15.00 -3.84
CA GLY A 105 0.96 -14.03 -4.46
C GLY A 105 0.91 -12.70 -3.69
N VAL A 106 0.85 -12.75 -2.36
CA VAL A 106 0.90 -11.53 -1.52
C VAL A 106 2.25 -10.83 -1.67
N ALA A 107 3.35 -11.57 -1.63
CA ALA A 107 4.69 -11.01 -1.85
C ALA A 107 4.80 -10.36 -3.23
N ALA A 108 4.31 -11.03 -4.27
CA ALA A 108 4.28 -10.48 -5.63
C ALA A 108 3.42 -9.22 -5.74
N ALA A 109 2.26 -9.17 -5.06
CA ALA A 109 1.40 -7.99 -5.05
C ALA A 109 2.12 -6.77 -4.47
N SER A 110 2.84 -6.93 -3.36
CA SER A 110 3.62 -5.83 -2.78
C SER A 110 4.77 -5.40 -3.70
N PHE A 111 5.55 -6.36 -4.21
CA PHE A 111 6.68 -6.07 -5.08
C PHE A 111 6.28 -5.35 -6.38
N GLN A 112 5.17 -5.78 -7.02
CA GLN A 112 4.72 -5.21 -8.29
C GLN A 112 4.13 -3.81 -8.17
N THR A 113 3.54 -3.46 -7.02
CA THR A 113 2.83 -2.20 -6.83
C THR A 113 3.65 -1.17 -6.08
N GLY A 114 4.62 -1.60 -5.27
CA GLY A 114 5.37 -0.73 -4.36
C GLY A 114 4.58 -0.34 -3.10
N VAL A 115 3.33 -0.81 -2.95
CA VAL A 115 2.53 -0.62 -1.74
C VAL A 115 2.80 -1.79 -0.78
N PRO A 116 3.02 -1.54 0.52
CA PRO A 116 3.13 -2.59 1.52
C PRO A 116 1.88 -3.48 1.55
N VAL A 117 2.09 -4.80 1.37
CA VAL A 117 1.02 -5.80 1.55
C VAL A 117 1.47 -6.78 2.63
N ILE A 118 0.81 -6.73 3.79
CA ILE A 118 1.17 -7.55 4.95
C ILE A 118 0.57 -8.94 4.82
N PHE A 119 1.42 -9.96 4.90
CA PHE A 119 1.02 -11.37 4.87
C PHE A 119 0.57 -11.85 6.26
N GLY A 120 -0.72 -11.65 6.55
CA GLY A 120 -1.36 -12.10 7.78
C GLY A 120 -2.17 -13.40 7.64
N VAL A 121 -1.67 -14.37 6.85
CA VAL A 121 -2.31 -15.68 6.69
C VAL A 121 -1.61 -16.70 7.59
N LEU A 122 -2.34 -17.23 8.59
CA LEU A 122 -1.80 -18.29 9.45
C LEU A 122 -1.71 -19.60 8.68
N THR A 123 -0.54 -20.24 8.74
CA THR A 123 -0.29 -21.57 8.16
C THR A 123 0.09 -22.52 9.29
N THR A 124 -0.86 -23.35 9.75
CA THR A 124 -0.66 -24.20 10.94
C THR A 124 -1.04 -25.65 10.68
N ASP A 125 -0.48 -26.56 11.47
CA ASP A 125 -0.81 -27.99 11.36
C ASP A 125 -2.15 -28.32 12.02
N THR A 126 -2.52 -27.58 13.08
CA THR A 126 -3.75 -27.84 13.83
C THR A 126 -4.56 -26.58 14.09
N MET A 127 -5.86 -26.76 14.33
CA MET A 127 -6.77 -25.69 14.76
C MET A 127 -6.33 -25.05 16.08
N GLN A 128 -5.83 -25.85 17.02
CA GLN A 128 -5.34 -25.35 18.30
C GLN A 128 -4.16 -24.38 18.12
N GLN A 129 -3.18 -24.74 17.27
CA GLN A 129 -2.07 -23.85 16.95
C GLN A 129 -2.53 -22.52 16.31
N ALA A 130 -3.57 -22.56 15.49
CA ALA A 130 -4.16 -21.37 14.88
C ALA A 130 -4.81 -20.47 15.94
N LEU A 131 -5.61 -21.05 16.84
CA LEU A 131 -6.27 -20.32 17.93
C LEU A 131 -5.28 -19.73 18.95
N GLU A 132 -4.17 -20.42 19.23
CA GLU A 132 -3.10 -19.91 20.08
C GLU A 132 -2.46 -18.64 19.51
N ARG A 133 -2.41 -18.52 18.18
CA ARG A 133 -1.86 -17.38 17.43
C ARG A 133 -2.89 -16.29 17.12
N ALA A 134 -4.18 -16.59 17.26
CA ALA A 134 -5.27 -15.66 16.96
C ALA A 134 -5.96 -15.10 18.21
N GLY A 135 -5.43 -15.32 19.41
CA GLY A 135 -5.89 -14.61 20.61
C GLY A 135 -5.93 -15.39 21.92
N ILE A 136 -5.62 -16.70 21.95
CA ILE A 136 -5.56 -17.42 23.25
C ILE A 136 -4.26 -17.09 24.00
N LYS A 137 -3.12 -17.07 23.31
CA LYS A 137 -1.81 -16.76 23.90
C LYS A 137 -1.21 -15.49 23.32
N SER A 138 -1.28 -15.36 22.00
CA SER A 138 -0.92 -14.17 21.25
C SER A 138 -1.98 -13.90 20.18
N ASN A 139 -2.08 -12.66 19.73
CA ASN A 139 -2.91 -12.33 18.58
C ASN A 139 -2.03 -11.72 17.48
N HIS A 140 -1.66 -12.55 16.50
CA HIS A 140 -0.89 -12.11 15.35
C HIS A 140 -1.62 -11.04 14.52
N GLY A 141 -2.95 -10.94 14.61
CA GLY A 141 -3.71 -9.85 14.02
C GLY A 141 -3.22 -8.47 14.49
N TRP A 142 -2.86 -8.35 15.77
CA TRP A 142 -2.23 -7.14 16.30
C TRP A 142 -0.90 -6.85 15.62
N ASN A 143 -0.04 -7.87 15.52
CA ASN A 143 1.28 -7.73 14.91
C ASN A 143 1.17 -7.32 13.43
N TYR A 144 0.24 -7.92 12.68
CA TYR A 144 0.02 -7.57 11.28
C TYR A 144 -0.44 -6.11 11.09
N ALA A 145 -1.27 -5.60 11.99
CA ALA A 145 -1.64 -4.19 11.99
C ALA A 145 -0.45 -3.28 12.32
N GLN A 146 0.39 -3.70 13.27
CA GLN A 146 1.59 -2.97 13.65
C GLN A 146 2.59 -2.90 12.47
N ASP A 147 2.86 -4.03 11.81
CA ASP A 147 3.70 -4.10 10.61
C ASP A 147 3.16 -3.19 9.50
N ALA A 148 1.83 -3.15 9.32
CA ALA A 148 1.18 -2.29 8.33
C ALA A 148 1.35 -0.81 8.64
N LEU A 149 1.14 -0.40 9.90
CA LEU A 149 1.32 0.97 10.35
C LEU A 149 2.76 1.44 10.14
N GLU A 150 3.72 0.61 10.55
CA GLU A 150 5.15 0.91 10.46
C GLU A 150 5.59 1.05 9.01
N MET A 151 5.20 0.10 8.14
CA MET A 151 5.53 0.14 6.72
C MET A 151 4.84 1.28 5.98
N ALA A 152 3.57 1.57 6.29
CA ALA A 152 2.85 2.70 5.70
C ALA A 152 3.55 4.03 6.01
N ASN A 153 3.98 4.21 7.25
CA ASN A 153 4.73 5.38 7.67
C ASN A 153 6.07 5.48 6.95
N LEU A 154 6.87 4.41 7.00
CA LEU A 154 8.19 4.36 6.38
C LEU A 154 8.11 4.67 4.88
N MET A 155 7.14 4.07 4.17
CA MET A 155 6.96 4.31 2.74
C MET A 155 6.61 5.76 2.42
N ARG A 156 5.85 6.45 3.28
CA ARG A 156 5.62 7.90 3.13
C ARG A 156 6.89 8.72 3.30
N GLN A 157 7.72 8.39 4.29
CA GLN A 157 9.01 9.07 4.49
C GLN A 157 9.93 8.87 3.27
N VAL A 158 10.01 7.64 2.75
CA VAL A 158 10.78 7.29 1.56
C VAL A 158 10.28 8.07 0.35
N ASN A 159 8.97 8.05 0.09
CA ASN A 159 8.37 8.76 -1.05
C ASN A 159 8.58 10.27 -0.98
N ARG A 160 8.44 10.88 0.21
CA ARG A 160 8.72 12.31 0.40
C ARG A 160 10.16 12.66 0.07
N LYS A 161 11.13 11.84 0.51
CA LYS A 161 12.54 12.08 0.20
C LYS A 161 12.85 11.91 -1.29
N VAL A 162 12.31 10.85 -1.91
CA VAL A 162 12.49 10.60 -3.34
C VAL A 162 11.95 11.79 -4.13
N ASN A 163 10.73 12.25 -3.85
CA ASN A 163 10.11 13.36 -4.56
C ASN A 163 10.87 14.68 -4.39
N ASN A 164 11.30 15.02 -3.16
CA ASN A 164 12.08 16.24 -2.92
C ASN A 164 13.42 16.23 -3.68
N SER A 165 14.07 15.06 -3.81
CA SER A 165 15.33 14.96 -4.58
C SER A 165 15.14 15.16 -6.09
N TYR A 166 13.95 14.87 -6.64
CA TYR A 166 13.62 15.16 -8.03
C TYR A 166 13.37 16.67 -8.26
N GLU A 167 12.72 17.35 -7.31
CA GLU A 167 12.50 18.80 -7.41
C GLU A 167 13.82 19.59 -7.31
N ASP A 168 14.71 19.20 -6.40
CA ASP A 168 16.03 19.85 -6.25
C ASP A 168 16.89 19.70 -7.51
N SER A 169 16.81 18.58 -8.22
CA SER A 169 17.60 18.31 -9.44
C SER A 169 17.05 18.95 -10.73
N HIS A 170 15.77 19.33 -10.76
CA HIS A 170 15.13 19.99 -11.91
C HIS A 170 14.89 21.51 -11.74
N SER A 171 15.39 22.11 -10.65
CA SER A 171 15.38 23.56 -10.42
C SER A 171 16.40 24.35 -11.27
N VAL A 172 17.27 23.68 -12.04
CA VAL A 172 18.12 24.33 -13.04
C VAL A 172 17.31 24.57 -14.31
N GLN A 173 16.76 25.77 -14.45
CA GLN A 173 16.19 26.22 -15.72
C GLN A 173 17.23 26.03 -16.83
N PRO A 174 16.88 25.46 -18.01
CA PRO A 174 17.72 25.61 -19.17
C PRO A 174 17.71 27.10 -19.52
N ALA A 175 18.84 27.77 -19.32
CA ALA A 175 19.05 29.11 -19.84
C ALA A 175 18.98 29.02 -21.37
N LEU A 176 17.78 29.21 -21.93
CA LEU A 176 17.63 29.44 -23.35
C LEU A 176 18.41 30.73 -23.67
N PRO A 177 19.38 30.69 -24.60
CA PRO A 177 20.03 31.91 -25.03
C PRO A 177 18.98 32.76 -25.76
N VAL A 178 18.64 33.91 -25.18
CA VAL A 178 17.87 34.93 -25.87
C VAL A 178 18.72 35.37 -27.05
N SER A 179 18.34 34.96 -28.26
CA SER A 179 18.96 35.47 -29.48
C SER A 179 18.67 36.96 -29.57
N SER A 180 19.71 37.76 -29.42
CA SER A 180 19.73 39.18 -29.76
C SER A 180 19.26 39.36 -31.21
N GLY A 181 18.00 39.76 -31.37
CA GLY A 181 17.44 40.08 -32.68
C GLY A 181 18.15 41.29 -33.27
N GLU A 182 18.82 41.06 -34.39
CA GLU A 182 19.33 42.08 -35.29
C GLU A 182 18.22 43.09 -35.65
N GLN A 183 18.53 44.37 -35.49
CA GLN A 183 17.77 45.46 -36.08
C GLN A 183 17.81 45.34 -37.61
N LEU A 184 16.66 45.06 -38.22
CA LEU A 184 16.47 45.25 -39.66
C LEU A 184 16.53 46.75 -40.00
N PRO A 185 17.31 47.18 -41.01
CA PRO A 185 17.31 48.56 -41.43
C PRO A 185 16.07 48.88 -42.28
N ALA A 186 15.52 50.06 -42.05
CA ALA A 186 14.47 50.65 -42.87
C ALA A 186 14.94 50.79 -44.33
N SER A 187 14.15 50.28 -45.28
CA SER A 187 14.27 50.63 -46.69
C SER A 187 13.04 51.43 -47.11
N THR A 188 13.28 52.72 -47.36
CA THR A 188 12.44 53.59 -48.15
C THR A 188 12.67 53.30 -49.63
N SER A 189 11.61 53.14 -50.42
CA SER A 189 11.50 53.77 -51.74
C SER A 189 10.10 53.56 -52.33
N ASP A 190 9.54 54.70 -52.74
CA ASP A 190 8.35 54.87 -53.57
C ASP A 190 8.38 54.06 -54.88
N VAL A 191 7.19 53.79 -55.46
CA VAL A 191 6.72 54.34 -56.76
C VAL A 191 5.48 53.57 -57.29
N ARG A 192 4.34 54.29 -57.28
CA ARG A 192 3.24 54.40 -58.27
C ARG A 192 2.66 53.20 -59.06
N SER A 193 1.32 53.23 -59.11
CA SER A 193 0.41 53.26 -60.28
C SER A 193 -0.48 52.06 -60.66
N GLN A 194 -1.80 52.35 -60.56
CA GLN A 194 -2.95 52.03 -61.45
C GLN A 194 -3.44 50.57 -61.49
N THR A 195 -4.63 50.24 -60.95
CA THR A 195 -5.98 50.38 -61.56
C THR A 195 -6.06 49.98 -63.03
N SER A 196 -6.39 48.70 -63.28
CA SER A 196 -7.59 48.23 -64.00
C SER A 196 -7.62 46.70 -64.01
#